data_AF-A0A849VN46-F1
#
_entry.id   AF-A0A849VN46-F1
#
_cell.length_a   1.000
_cell.length_b   1.000
_cell.length_c   1.000
_cell.angle_alpha   90.00
_cell.angle_beta   90.00
_cell.angle_gamma   90.00
#
_symmetry.space_group_name_H-M   'P 1'
#
loop_
_entity.id
_entity.type
_entity.pdbx_description
1 polymer ?
#
loop_
_entity_poly.entity_id
_entity_poly.type
_entity_poly.pdbx_seq_one_letter_code
_entity_poly.pdbx_strand_id
1 'polypeptide(L)'
;MVAAWARNVEYGTIVEFRKKTRSAEQNAKLHAMLGEVAEQVVWYGRKLDIDDWKNMFTASLRHADVIPGIDKGTIVPLGMKTSTMTVEEMGNLIELIYAFGSDPEHPVQFKEPQESDVPHASDDGSEADLLPGEASNTEPGGSSETSSPDQPSGSNFLTDEDKRNLGEFIVRLNAAVGADPDVVRMARNSFAAEQRPLSKLAKEKAETITGHFRDACGKSDEVRQAALAFTCALAQIDEQDLAVQP
;
A
#
# COMPACT_ATOMS: atom_id res chain seq x y z
N MET A 1 -25.53 34.68 -6.06
CA MET A 1 -25.51 33.65 -7.12
C MET A 1 -26.03 32.30 -6.60
N VAL A 2 -25.36 31.64 -5.65
CA VAL A 2 -25.78 30.33 -5.08
C VAL A 2 -27.27 30.26 -4.68
N ALA A 3 -27.78 31.25 -3.94
CA ALA A 3 -29.15 31.26 -3.42
C ALA A 3 -30.27 31.32 -4.48
N ALA A 4 -29.94 31.45 -5.77
CA ALA A 4 -30.92 31.29 -6.85
C ALA A 4 -31.07 29.82 -7.25
N TRP A 5 -29.96 29.08 -7.34
CA TRP A 5 -29.92 27.67 -7.71
C TRP A 5 -30.55 26.78 -6.63
N ALA A 6 -30.24 27.07 -5.36
CA ALA A 6 -30.76 26.36 -4.20
C ALA A 6 -32.30 26.47 -3.99
N ARG A 7 -33.02 27.26 -4.80
CA ARG A 7 -34.50 27.34 -4.77
C ARG A 7 -35.18 26.41 -5.78
N ASN A 8 -34.43 25.85 -6.72
CA ASN A 8 -34.94 25.02 -7.81
C ASN A 8 -34.53 23.54 -7.68
N VAL A 9 -33.94 23.13 -6.55
CA VAL A 9 -33.57 21.74 -6.26
C VAL A 9 -34.63 21.03 -5.43
N GLU A 10 -34.73 19.72 -5.59
CA GLU A 10 -35.74 18.89 -4.93
C GLU A 10 -35.47 18.74 -3.43
N TYR A 11 -36.52 18.45 -2.66
CA TYR A 11 -36.41 18.24 -1.22
C TYR A 11 -35.54 17.00 -0.92
N GLY A 12 -34.45 17.21 -0.18
CA GLY A 12 -33.46 16.17 0.13
C GLY A 12 -32.11 16.37 -0.58
N THR A 13 -31.99 17.29 -1.54
CA THR A 13 -30.70 17.59 -2.19
C THR A 13 -29.68 18.19 -1.21
N ILE A 14 -28.53 17.53 -1.08
CA ILE A 14 -27.38 18.02 -0.30
C ILE A 14 -26.49 18.88 -1.21
N VAL A 15 -26.17 20.10 -0.77
CA VAL A 15 -25.27 21.02 -1.48
C VAL A 15 -24.03 21.28 -0.62
N GLU A 16 -22.86 20.87 -1.10
CA GLU A 16 -21.59 21.05 -0.40
C GLU A 16 -20.71 22.12 -1.08
N PHE A 17 -20.24 23.11 -0.32
CA PHE A 17 -19.32 24.14 -0.80
C PHE A 17 -17.88 23.82 -0.39
N ARG A 18 -17.08 23.31 -1.33
CA ARG A 18 -15.64 23.12 -1.12
C ARG A 18 -14.82 24.22 -1.80
N LYS A 19 -13.75 24.65 -1.13
CA LYS A 19 -12.67 25.42 -1.75
C LYS A 19 -12.00 24.54 -2.82
N LYS A 20 -11.49 25.12 -3.92
CA LYS A 20 -10.72 24.39 -4.95
C LYS A 20 -9.46 23.78 -4.29
N THR A 21 -9.49 22.49 -3.96
CA THR A 21 -8.43 21.76 -3.23
C THR A 21 -7.43 21.05 -4.13
N ARG A 22 -7.59 21.11 -5.46
CA ARG A 22 -6.66 20.64 -6.50
C ARG A 22 -7.02 21.30 -7.83
N SER A 23 -6.16 21.25 -8.85
CA SER A 23 -6.67 21.55 -10.19
C SER A 23 -7.47 20.38 -10.75
N ALA A 24 -8.54 20.69 -11.51
CA ALA A 24 -9.36 19.65 -12.13
C ALA A 24 -8.53 18.86 -13.16
N GLU A 25 -7.61 19.53 -13.87
CA GLU A 25 -6.67 18.91 -14.81
C GLU A 25 -5.82 17.81 -14.15
N GLN A 26 -5.30 18.04 -12.93
CA GLN A 26 -4.47 17.04 -12.23
C GLN A 26 -5.26 15.77 -11.92
N ASN A 27 -6.53 15.89 -11.54
CA ASN A 27 -7.35 14.70 -11.29
C ASN A 27 -7.74 14.00 -12.59
N ALA A 28 -8.09 14.75 -13.64
CA ALA A 28 -8.36 14.17 -14.95
C ALA A 28 -7.13 13.40 -15.49
N LYS A 29 -5.93 13.99 -15.37
CA LYS A 29 -4.66 13.36 -15.71
C LYS A 29 -4.42 12.08 -14.90
N LEU A 30 -4.62 12.11 -13.58
CA LEU A 30 -4.49 10.92 -12.72
C LEU A 30 -5.41 9.78 -13.19
N HIS A 31 -6.70 10.04 -13.41
CA HIS A 31 -7.64 9.01 -13.85
C HIS A 31 -7.33 8.47 -15.25
N ALA A 32 -6.87 9.33 -16.18
CA ALA A 32 -6.44 8.90 -17.50
C ALA A 32 -5.24 7.94 -17.41
N MET A 33 -4.19 8.32 -16.69
CA MET A 33 -3.00 7.48 -16.51
C MET A 33 -3.32 6.15 -15.82
N LEU A 34 -4.17 6.15 -14.80
CA LEU A 34 -4.61 4.91 -14.14
C LEU A 34 -5.42 4.00 -15.08
N GLY A 35 -6.24 4.57 -15.97
CA GLY A 35 -6.95 3.83 -17.01
C GLY A 35 -5.98 3.17 -18.00
N GLU A 36 -4.94 3.90 -18.42
CA GLU A 36 -3.91 3.38 -19.33
C GLU A 36 -3.08 2.25 -18.71
N VAL A 37 -2.76 2.34 -17.41
CA VAL A 37 -2.14 1.25 -16.65
C VAL A 37 -3.08 0.04 -16.54
N ALA A 38 -4.37 0.25 -16.21
CA ALA A 38 -5.36 -0.82 -16.10
C ALA A 38 -5.62 -1.56 -17.43
N GLU A 39 -5.56 -0.85 -18.55
CA GLU A 39 -5.68 -1.44 -19.87
C GLU A 39 -4.43 -2.27 -20.24
N GLN A 40 -3.22 -1.75 -19.97
CA GLN A 40 -1.96 -2.31 -20.48
C GLN A 40 -1.33 -3.38 -19.57
N VAL A 41 -1.46 -3.27 -18.24
CA VAL A 41 -0.68 -4.07 -17.28
C VAL A 41 -1.48 -5.25 -16.70
N VAL A 42 -0.85 -6.42 -16.67
CA VAL A 42 -1.36 -7.63 -15.99
C VAL A 42 -0.48 -7.88 -14.76
N TRP A 43 -1.03 -7.68 -13.56
CA TRP A 43 -0.33 -7.75 -12.29
C TRP A 43 -0.48 -9.14 -11.65
N TYR A 44 0.61 -9.88 -11.49
CA TYR A 44 0.62 -11.27 -10.96
C TYR A 44 -0.47 -12.18 -11.55
N GLY A 45 -0.72 -12.08 -12.87
CA GLY A 45 -1.69 -12.90 -13.59
C GLY A 45 -3.16 -12.44 -13.52
N ARG A 46 -3.47 -11.31 -12.85
CA ARG A 46 -4.80 -10.66 -12.89
C ARG A 46 -4.69 -9.26 -13.49
N LYS A 47 -5.72 -8.81 -14.21
CA LYS A 47 -5.91 -7.37 -14.40
C LYS A 47 -6.49 -6.77 -13.11
N LEU A 48 -6.05 -5.56 -12.78
CA LEU A 48 -6.62 -4.75 -11.70
C LEU A 48 -7.48 -3.65 -12.33
N ASP A 49 -8.53 -3.25 -11.65
CA ASP A 49 -9.35 -2.11 -12.06
C ASP A 49 -8.65 -0.78 -11.71
N ILE A 50 -9.13 0.32 -12.28
CA ILE A 50 -8.61 1.68 -12.09
C ILE A 50 -8.54 2.04 -10.60
N ASP A 51 -9.55 1.66 -9.81
CA ASP A 51 -9.60 1.89 -8.38
C ASP A 51 -8.63 1.01 -7.58
N ASP A 52 -8.39 -0.23 -8.00
CA ASP A 52 -7.38 -1.11 -7.41
C ASP A 52 -5.97 -0.55 -7.66
N TRP A 53 -5.67 -0.11 -8.89
CA TRP A 53 -4.39 0.54 -9.22
C TRP A 53 -4.19 1.82 -8.40
N LYS A 54 -5.21 2.68 -8.32
CA LYS A 54 -5.20 3.89 -7.48
C LYS A 54 -4.87 3.57 -6.03
N ASN A 55 -5.51 2.54 -5.48
CA ASN A 55 -5.26 2.07 -4.12
C ASN A 55 -3.83 1.57 -3.95
N MET A 56 -3.31 0.78 -4.91
CA MET A 56 -1.95 0.23 -4.85
C MET A 56 -0.88 1.33 -4.88
N PHE A 57 -0.95 2.28 -5.82
CA PHE A 57 0.01 3.40 -5.85
C PHE A 57 -0.11 4.29 -4.61
N THR A 58 -1.32 4.50 -4.10
CA THR A 58 -1.55 5.23 -2.84
C THR A 58 -0.92 4.50 -1.64
N ALA A 59 -0.99 3.17 -1.60
CA ALA A 59 -0.40 2.35 -0.55
C ALA A 59 1.13 2.48 -0.52
N SER A 60 1.74 2.41 -1.70
CA SER A 60 3.19 2.57 -1.88
C SER A 60 3.68 3.96 -1.46
N LEU A 61 2.91 5.02 -1.77
CA LEU A 61 3.30 6.40 -1.46
C LEU A 61 3.11 6.78 0.03
N ARG A 62 2.04 6.30 0.68
CA ARG A 62 1.71 6.67 2.07
C ARG A 62 2.09 5.64 3.13
N HIS A 63 2.75 4.54 2.74
CA HIS A 63 3.06 3.39 3.62
C HIS A 63 1.82 2.92 4.41
N ALA A 64 0.81 2.43 3.69
CA ALA A 64 -0.52 2.18 4.25
C ALA A 64 -0.54 1.43 5.60
N ASP A 65 -1.14 2.06 6.61
CA ASP A 65 -1.50 1.39 7.86
C ASP A 65 -2.49 0.25 7.58
N VAL A 66 -2.11 -0.99 7.89
CA VAL A 66 -2.96 -2.17 7.75
C VAL A 66 -3.48 -2.63 9.10
N ILE A 67 -4.78 -2.92 9.18
CA ILE A 67 -5.41 -3.54 10.35
C ILE A 67 -5.87 -4.98 10.03
N PRO A 68 -5.96 -5.87 11.03
CA PRO A 68 -6.69 -7.13 10.88
C PRO A 68 -8.14 -6.83 10.50
N GLY A 69 -8.64 -7.50 9.46
CA GLY A 69 -10.04 -7.44 9.08
C GLY A 69 -10.93 -8.26 10.02
N ILE A 70 -12.25 -8.15 9.80
CA ILE A 70 -13.26 -8.88 10.59
C ILE A 70 -13.12 -10.40 10.38
N ASP A 71 -12.79 -10.81 9.16
CA ASP A 71 -12.58 -12.21 8.80
C ASP A 71 -11.13 -12.65 9.05
N LYS A 72 -10.98 -13.87 9.58
CA LYS A 72 -9.67 -14.43 9.96
C LYS A 72 -8.74 -14.52 8.75
N GLY A 73 -7.56 -13.91 8.87
CA GLY A 73 -6.54 -13.89 7.82
C GLY A 73 -6.74 -12.78 6.77
N THR A 74 -7.76 -11.93 6.90
CA THR A 74 -7.89 -10.72 6.09
C THR A 74 -7.12 -9.56 6.70
N ILE A 75 -6.53 -8.72 5.86
CA ILE A 75 -5.93 -7.43 6.22
C ILE A 75 -6.62 -6.33 5.43
N VAL A 76 -6.87 -5.19 6.09
CA VAL A 76 -7.56 -4.04 5.49
C VAL A 76 -6.65 -2.82 5.58
N PRO A 77 -6.21 -2.23 4.45
CA PRO A 77 -5.46 -0.99 4.44
C PRO A 77 -6.37 0.20 4.78
N LEU A 78 -5.92 1.06 5.68
CA LEU A 78 -6.58 2.29 6.11
C LEU A 78 -5.97 3.53 5.44
N GLY A 79 -6.62 4.69 5.61
CA GLY A 79 -6.04 6.00 5.29
C GLY A 79 -5.90 6.35 3.78
N MET A 80 -6.18 5.42 2.86
CA MET A 80 -5.87 5.55 1.43
C MET A 80 -6.80 6.47 0.62
N LYS A 81 -7.45 7.46 1.26
CA LYS A 81 -8.34 8.41 0.58
C LYS A 81 -7.54 9.50 -0.12
N THR A 82 -7.33 9.38 -1.42
CA THR A 82 -6.70 10.41 -2.28
C THR A 82 -7.41 11.77 -2.24
N SER A 83 -8.67 11.82 -1.82
CA SER A 83 -9.40 13.08 -1.53
C SER A 83 -8.83 13.90 -0.36
N THR A 84 -7.90 13.32 0.41
CA THR A 84 -7.19 13.97 1.54
C THR A 84 -5.72 14.27 1.22
N MET A 85 -5.27 14.03 -0.02
CA MET A 85 -3.91 14.35 -0.44
C MET A 85 -3.74 15.86 -0.67
N THR A 86 -2.59 16.35 -0.26
CA THR A 86 -2.06 17.66 -0.63
C THR A 86 -1.70 17.69 -2.13
N VAL A 87 -1.46 18.90 -2.67
CA VAL A 87 -1.07 19.07 -4.07
C VAL A 87 0.31 18.44 -4.35
N GLU A 88 1.20 18.47 -3.37
CA GLU A 88 2.53 17.85 -3.43
C GLU A 88 2.45 16.31 -3.47
N GLU A 89 1.70 15.70 -2.54
CA GLU A 89 1.45 14.25 -2.57
C GLU A 89 0.78 13.79 -3.88
N MET A 90 -0.12 14.61 -4.44
CA MET A 90 -0.74 14.31 -5.75
C MET A 90 0.28 14.37 -6.89
N GLY A 91 1.25 15.30 -6.83
CA GLY A 91 2.38 15.33 -7.76
C GLY A 91 3.24 14.07 -7.65
N ASN A 92 3.66 13.73 -6.43
CA ASN A 92 4.46 12.54 -6.15
C ASN A 92 3.75 11.24 -6.59
N LEU A 93 2.41 11.17 -6.46
CA LEU A 93 1.61 10.04 -6.94
C LEU A 93 1.63 9.93 -8.47
N ILE A 94 1.53 11.05 -9.19
CA ILE A 94 1.59 11.08 -10.65
C ILE A 94 3.00 10.70 -11.13
N GLU A 95 4.06 11.21 -10.48
CA GLU A 95 5.45 10.84 -10.78
C GLU A 95 5.72 9.35 -10.53
N LEU A 96 5.18 8.78 -9.44
CA LEU A 96 5.27 7.34 -9.15
C LEU A 96 4.63 6.49 -10.25
N ILE A 97 3.48 6.90 -10.79
CA ILE A 97 2.81 6.18 -11.89
C ILE A 97 3.64 6.29 -13.18
N TYR A 98 4.23 7.46 -13.47
CA TYR A 98 5.14 7.62 -14.61
C TYR A 98 6.40 6.75 -14.48
N ALA A 99 7.01 6.70 -13.28
CA ALA A 99 8.17 5.88 -13.02
C ALA A 99 7.85 4.38 -13.21
N PHE A 100 6.73 3.92 -12.67
CA PHE A 100 6.23 2.55 -12.85
C PHE A 100 6.00 2.20 -14.34
N GLY A 101 5.31 3.06 -15.09
CA GLY A 101 5.05 2.81 -16.51
C GLY A 101 6.26 2.99 -17.43
N SER A 102 7.36 3.56 -16.91
CA SER A 102 8.65 3.66 -17.61
C SER A 102 9.56 2.45 -17.34
N ASP A 103 9.17 1.56 -16.43
CA ASP A 103 9.94 0.37 -16.08
C ASP A 103 9.93 -0.64 -17.25
N PRO A 104 11.10 -1.19 -17.67
CA PRO A 104 11.19 -2.23 -18.69
C PRO A 104 10.34 -3.48 -18.42
N GLU A 105 10.03 -3.80 -17.16
CA GLU A 105 9.18 -4.93 -16.79
C GLU A 105 7.68 -4.65 -17.07
N HIS A 106 7.26 -3.39 -16.97
CA HIS A 106 5.86 -2.96 -17.09
C HIS A 106 5.68 -1.69 -17.94
N PRO A 107 6.11 -1.71 -19.22
CA PRO A 107 6.04 -0.53 -20.08
C PRO A 107 4.60 -0.13 -20.38
N VAL A 108 4.23 1.08 -19.98
CA VAL A 108 2.91 1.69 -20.23
C VAL A 108 3.08 2.87 -21.16
N GLN A 109 2.42 2.84 -22.31
CA GLN A 109 2.37 3.99 -23.22
C GLN A 109 1.31 4.96 -22.71
N PHE A 110 1.77 6.01 -22.02
CA PHE A 110 0.92 7.12 -21.59
C PHE A 110 0.62 8.06 -22.76
N LYS A 111 -0.66 8.35 -23.03
CA LYS A 111 -1.05 9.39 -23.98
C LYS A 111 -1.17 10.69 -23.20
N GLU A 112 -0.18 11.56 -23.32
CA GLU A 112 -0.30 12.90 -22.74
C GLU A 112 -1.53 13.61 -23.32
N PRO A 113 -2.39 14.21 -22.48
CA PRO A 113 -3.48 15.02 -22.96
C PRO A 113 -2.90 16.21 -23.72
N GLN A 114 -3.06 16.21 -25.04
CA GLN A 114 -2.67 17.33 -25.90
C GLN A 114 -3.40 18.59 -25.42
N GLU A 115 -2.64 19.64 -25.05
CA GLU A 115 -3.17 21.01 -24.98
C GLU A 115 -3.51 21.47 -26.40
N SER A 116 -4.66 21.02 -26.90
CA SER A 116 -5.29 21.56 -28.09
C SER A 116 -6.45 22.45 -27.68
N ASP A 117 -6.52 23.65 -28.27
CA ASP A 117 -7.63 24.61 -28.18
C ASP A 117 -9.01 23.90 -28.30
N VAL A 118 -10.14 24.37 -27.74
CA VAL A 118 -10.70 25.73 -27.78
C VAL A 118 -11.68 25.99 -26.58
N PRO A 119 -12.66 26.95 -26.59
CA PRO A 119 -12.80 27.93 -25.53
C PRO A 119 -13.77 27.56 -24.37
N HIS A 120 -13.69 28.40 -23.34
CA HIS A 120 -14.61 28.55 -22.21
C HIS A 120 -16.11 28.65 -22.58
N ALA A 121 -16.88 27.54 -22.48
CA ALA A 121 -18.33 27.58 -22.21
C ALA A 121 -18.93 26.21 -21.82
N SER A 122 -19.85 26.24 -20.84
CA SER A 122 -20.90 25.23 -20.53
C SER A 122 -20.51 23.77 -20.29
N ASP A 123 -20.56 23.39 -19.01
CA ASP A 123 -20.74 22.00 -18.54
C ASP A 123 -22.24 21.80 -18.24
N ASP A 124 -22.87 20.85 -18.93
CA ASP A 124 -24.27 20.41 -18.74
C ASP A 124 -24.24 18.93 -18.37
N GLY A 125 -24.97 18.55 -17.31
CA GLY A 125 -24.68 17.31 -16.57
C GLY A 125 -25.56 16.10 -16.93
N SER A 126 -25.07 14.90 -16.62
CA SER A 126 -25.85 13.68 -16.29
C SER A 126 -24.87 12.65 -15.66
N GLU A 127 -25.10 12.16 -14.43
CA GLU A 127 -25.84 10.91 -14.08
C GLU A 127 -25.14 9.60 -14.53
N ALA A 128 -25.08 8.49 -13.78
CA ALA A 128 -25.58 8.08 -12.45
C ALA A 128 -24.51 7.16 -11.77
N ASP A 129 -24.62 6.56 -10.57
CA ASP A 129 -25.72 5.73 -10.05
C ASP A 129 -25.66 5.47 -8.50
N LEU A 130 -26.63 4.71 -7.95
CA LEU A 130 -27.21 4.82 -6.60
C LEU A 130 -27.37 3.44 -5.87
N LEU A 131 -27.76 3.31 -4.57
CA LEU A 131 -28.14 4.31 -3.55
C LEU A 131 -27.52 4.08 -2.15
N PRO A 132 -27.88 3.07 -1.29
CA PRO A 132 -27.97 3.39 0.15
C PRO A 132 -27.37 2.44 1.21
N GLY A 133 -27.08 3.01 2.38
CA GLY A 133 -26.96 2.34 3.68
C GLY A 133 -27.22 3.34 4.82
N GLU A 134 -28.27 3.11 5.62
CA GLU A 134 -28.85 4.09 6.57
C GLU A 134 -28.23 4.15 7.97
N ALA A 135 -28.33 5.34 8.60
CA ALA A 135 -28.51 5.63 10.04
C ALA A 135 -27.42 5.16 11.05
N SER A 136 -27.24 5.76 12.24
CA SER A 136 -28.03 6.77 12.98
C SER A 136 -27.11 7.68 13.82
N ASN A 137 -27.54 8.93 14.08
CA ASN A 137 -26.96 9.81 15.10
C ASN A 137 -27.15 9.27 16.54
N THR A 138 -26.31 9.70 17.48
CA THR A 138 -26.66 10.16 18.85
C THR A 138 -25.45 10.85 19.53
N GLU A 139 -25.55 12.16 19.80
CA GLU A 139 -24.86 12.88 20.90
C GLU A 139 -25.75 12.78 22.17
N PRO A 140 -25.33 13.07 23.44
CA PRO A 140 -24.25 14.00 23.83
C PRO A 140 -23.42 13.70 25.12
N GLY A 141 -22.37 14.50 25.34
CA GLY A 141 -22.12 15.17 26.63
C GLY A 141 -21.25 14.51 27.73
N GLY A 142 -20.24 15.26 28.19
CA GLY A 142 -20.08 15.53 29.63
C GLY A 142 -19.03 14.75 30.45
N SER A 143 -18.04 15.51 30.93
CA SER A 143 -17.32 15.35 32.21
C SER A 143 -16.10 14.42 32.33
N SER A 144 -15.14 14.92 33.10
CA SER A 144 -13.87 14.33 33.50
C SER A 144 -14.02 13.12 34.43
N GLU A 145 -13.06 12.19 34.41
CA GLU A 145 -12.23 11.89 35.59
C GLU A 145 -10.98 11.05 35.26
N THR A 146 -10.02 11.06 36.18
CA THR A 146 -8.67 10.48 36.05
C THR A 146 -8.62 8.99 36.40
N SER A 147 -7.84 8.18 35.68
CA SER A 147 -7.01 7.08 36.25
C SER A 147 -6.12 6.40 35.20
N SER A 148 -4.81 6.48 35.38
CA SER A 148 -3.86 5.40 35.02
C SER A 148 -3.77 4.43 36.22
N PRO A 149 -3.13 3.24 36.14
CA PRO A 149 -2.41 2.65 35.01
C PRO A 149 -2.71 1.15 34.74
N ASP A 150 -2.82 0.74 33.47
CA ASP A 150 -2.22 -0.54 33.03
C ASP A 150 -1.98 -0.53 31.51
N GLN A 151 -0.77 -0.88 31.08
CA GLN A 151 -0.34 -0.84 29.68
C GLN A 151 0.21 -2.21 29.26
N PRO A 152 -0.53 -3.00 28.46
CA PRO A 152 0.07 -4.01 27.61
C PRO A 152 0.56 -3.32 26.33
N SER A 153 1.81 -2.84 26.34
CA SER A 153 2.44 -2.18 25.19
C SER A 153 2.62 -3.16 24.01
N GLY A 154 1.66 -3.16 23.08
CA GLY A 154 1.73 -3.87 21.80
C GLY A 154 2.34 -2.99 20.71
N SER A 155 3.66 -2.75 20.76
CA SER A 155 4.35 -2.03 19.70
C SER A 155 4.48 -2.91 18.44
N ASN A 156 3.83 -2.54 17.34
CA ASN A 156 3.99 -3.17 16.01
C ASN A 156 5.37 -2.93 15.36
N PHE A 157 6.35 -2.47 16.13
CA PHE A 157 7.70 -2.16 15.67
C PHE A 157 8.64 -3.32 15.99
N LEU A 158 9.38 -3.78 15.00
CA LEU A 158 10.53 -4.66 15.20
C LEU A 158 11.60 -3.89 15.98
N THR A 159 12.12 -4.50 17.04
CA THR A 159 13.25 -3.92 17.78
C THR A 159 14.53 -3.98 16.94
N ASP A 160 15.52 -3.12 17.23
CA ASP A 160 16.82 -3.17 16.55
C ASP A 160 17.58 -4.49 16.81
N GLU A 161 17.20 -5.23 17.86
CA GLU A 161 17.64 -6.61 18.10
C GLU A 161 16.91 -7.61 17.20
N ASP A 162 15.57 -7.52 17.06
CA ASP A 162 14.82 -8.33 16.10
C ASP A 162 15.31 -8.14 14.66
N LYS A 163 15.59 -6.90 14.25
CA LYS A 163 16.12 -6.59 12.90
C LYS A 163 17.48 -7.24 12.67
N ARG A 164 18.44 -7.10 13.60
CA ARG A 164 19.75 -7.77 13.50
C ARG A 164 19.61 -9.29 13.43
N ASN A 165 18.73 -9.86 14.25
CA ASN A 165 18.46 -11.30 14.26
C ASN A 165 17.82 -11.79 12.95
N LEU A 166 16.91 -11.02 12.35
CA LEU A 166 16.30 -11.32 11.06
C LEU A 166 17.27 -11.13 9.89
N GLY A 167 18.15 -10.14 9.93
CA GLY A 167 19.18 -9.93 8.90
C GLY A 167 20.15 -11.10 8.83
N GLU A 168 20.68 -11.54 9.98
CA GLU A 168 21.54 -12.73 10.05
C GLU A 168 20.80 -14.00 9.59
N PHE A 169 19.50 -14.11 9.88
CA PHE A 169 18.66 -15.20 9.39
C PHE A 169 18.52 -15.19 7.87
N ILE A 170 18.27 -14.03 7.26
CA ILE A 170 18.15 -13.86 5.80
C ILE A 170 19.49 -14.18 5.11
N VAL A 171 20.62 -13.67 5.60
CA VAL A 171 21.96 -14.00 5.07
C VAL A 171 22.20 -15.51 5.11
N ARG A 172 21.90 -16.15 6.24
CA ARG A 172 22.08 -17.59 6.44
C ARG A 172 21.17 -18.43 5.55
N LEU A 173 19.95 -17.98 5.28
CA LEU A 173 19.05 -18.63 4.33
C LEU A 173 19.53 -18.46 2.89
N ASN A 174 19.92 -17.26 2.47
CA ASN A 174 20.46 -17.03 1.13
C ASN A 174 21.71 -17.88 0.84
N ALA A 175 22.63 -17.98 1.80
CA ALA A 175 23.81 -18.85 1.71
C ALA A 175 23.47 -20.36 1.69
N ALA A 176 22.28 -20.74 2.17
CA ALA A 176 21.77 -22.11 2.12
C ALA A 176 21.02 -22.46 0.82
N VAL A 177 20.65 -21.47 -0.02
CA VAL A 177 20.01 -21.72 -1.32
C VAL A 177 21.05 -22.15 -2.35
N GLY A 178 21.29 -23.47 -2.42
CA GLY A 178 22.26 -24.07 -3.36
C GLY A 178 21.70 -25.15 -4.29
N ALA A 179 20.75 -25.98 -3.83
CA ALA A 179 20.05 -26.99 -4.66
C ALA A 179 18.89 -27.67 -3.91
N ASP A 180 19.05 -27.90 -2.61
CA ASP A 180 18.19 -28.80 -1.83
C ASP A 180 17.36 -28.01 -0.77
N PRO A 181 16.00 -28.07 -0.84
CA PRO A 181 15.11 -27.46 0.15
C PRO A 181 15.34 -27.92 1.60
N ASP A 182 15.92 -29.10 1.83
CA ASP A 182 16.20 -29.58 3.18
C ASP A 182 17.28 -28.75 3.90
N VAL A 183 18.19 -28.10 3.17
CA VAL A 183 19.23 -27.23 3.77
C VAL A 183 18.59 -25.97 4.36
N VAL A 184 17.60 -25.39 3.68
CA VAL A 184 16.78 -24.27 4.20
C VAL A 184 16.04 -24.67 5.47
N ARG A 185 15.47 -25.89 5.50
CA ARG A 185 14.81 -26.45 6.71
C ARG A 185 15.81 -26.64 7.86
N MET A 186 17.02 -27.10 7.58
CA MET A 186 18.09 -27.26 8.59
C MET A 186 18.57 -25.91 9.14
N ALA A 187 18.76 -24.90 8.29
CA ALA A 187 19.12 -23.55 8.71
C ALA A 187 18.05 -22.93 9.63
N ARG A 188 16.77 -23.05 9.27
CA ARG A 188 15.62 -22.62 10.10
C ARG A 188 15.50 -23.40 11.42
N ASN A 189 15.89 -24.66 11.45
CA ASN A 189 15.91 -25.43 12.70
C ASN A 189 17.07 -25.03 13.62
N SER A 190 18.25 -24.70 13.07
CA SER A 190 19.37 -24.15 13.87
C SER A 190 19.01 -22.81 14.49
N PHE A 191 18.48 -21.88 13.69
CA PHE A 191 18.07 -20.56 14.17
C PHE A 191 17.00 -20.65 15.28
N ALA A 192 16.07 -21.59 15.17
CA ALA A 192 15.08 -21.86 16.22
C ALA A 192 15.69 -22.51 17.47
N ALA A 193 16.77 -23.28 17.34
CA ALA A 193 17.47 -23.94 18.46
C ALA A 193 18.39 -22.99 19.24
N GLU A 194 18.82 -21.88 18.62
CA GLU A 194 19.72 -20.86 19.22
C GLU A 194 19.04 -19.99 20.30
N GLN A 195 17.74 -20.17 20.57
CA GLN A 195 16.97 -19.54 21.65
C GLN A 195 17.12 -18.00 21.77
N ARG A 196 17.39 -17.29 20.66
CA ARG A 196 17.46 -15.83 20.68
C ARG A 196 16.15 -15.19 21.15
N PRO A 197 16.20 -14.04 21.83
CA PRO A 197 15.03 -13.31 22.30
C PRO A 197 14.33 -12.57 21.15
N LEU A 198 13.74 -13.32 20.20
CA LEU A 198 12.88 -12.74 19.17
C LEU A 198 11.50 -12.41 19.74
N SER A 199 10.99 -11.23 19.40
CA SER A 199 9.59 -10.84 19.62
C SER A 199 8.64 -11.78 18.87
N LYS A 200 7.36 -11.80 19.27
CA LYS A 200 6.34 -12.63 18.59
C LYS A 200 6.23 -12.30 17.10
N LEU A 201 6.29 -11.01 16.77
CA LEU A 201 6.25 -10.49 15.40
C LEU A 201 7.48 -10.91 14.58
N ALA A 202 8.68 -10.93 15.19
CA ALA A 202 9.89 -11.38 14.51
C ALA A 202 9.87 -12.89 14.22
N LYS A 203 9.27 -13.71 15.09
CA LYS A 203 9.07 -15.14 14.85
C LYS A 203 8.12 -15.41 13.67
N GLU A 204 6.99 -14.70 13.63
CA GLU A 204 6.02 -14.76 12.53
C GLU A 204 6.64 -14.34 11.19
N LYS A 205 7.43 -13.26 11.18
CA LYS A 205 8.20 -12.84 9.99
C LYS A 205 9.24 -13.88 9.57
N ALA A 206 9.95 -14.52 10.51
CA ALA A 206 10.92 -15.58 10.20
C ALA A 206 10.26 -16.82 9.55
N GLU A 207 9.05 -17.19 9.97
CA GLU A 207 8.29 -18.27 9.31
C GLU A 207 7.94 -17.91 7.86
N THR A 208 7.44 -16.69 7.63
CA THR A 208 7.16 -16.17 6.27
C THR A 208 8.42 -16.15 5.40
N ILE A 209 9.52 -15.59 5.90
CA ILE A 209 10.82 -15.53 5.22
C ILE A 209 11.31 -16.93 4.82
N THR A 210 11.18 -17.92 5.70
CA THR A 210 11.53 -19.32 5.40
C THR A 210 10.71 -19.88 4.23
N GLY A 211 9.42 -19.54 4.16
CA GLY A 211 8.54 -19.91 3.05
C GLY A 211 9.06 -19.41 1.71
N HIS A 212 9.38 -18.10 1.62
CA HIS A 212 9.87 -17.50 0.38
C HIS A 212 11.22 -18.08 -0.06
N PHE A 213 12.18 -18.29 0.85
CA PHE A 213 13.47 -18.90 0.47
C PHE A 213 13.34 -20.37 0.06
N ARG A 214 12.49 -21.16 0.73
CA ARG A 214 12.18 -22.54 0.33
C ARG A 214 11.54 -22.58 -1.06
N ASP A 215 10.60 -21.67 -1.33
CA ASP A 215 9.86 -21.64 -2.59
C ASP A 215 10.71 -21.03 -3.73
N ALA A 216 11.84 -20.39 -3.41
CA ALA A 216 12.88 -19.97 -4.36
C ALA A 216 13.96 -21.05 -4.62
N CYS A 217 14.05 -22.11 -3.80
CA CYS A 217 15.02 -23.20 -4.03
C CYS A 217 14.78 -23.88 -5.39
N GLY A 218 15.87 -24.07 -6.15
CA GLY A 218 15.84 -24.72 -7.47
C GLY A 218 15.25 -23.88 -8.60
N LYS A 219 14.97 -22.59 -8.38
CA LYS A 219 14.56 -21.62 -9.42
C LYS A 219 15.76 -20.79 -9.90
N SER A 220 15.55 -19.91 -10.90
CA SER A 220 16.59 -19.04 -11.44
C SER A 220 17.13 -18.05 -10.39
N ASP A 221 18.34 -17.54 -10.61
CA ASP A 221 18.96 -16.53 -9.75
C ASP A 221 18.12 -15.25 -9.64
N GLU A 222 17.37 -14.89 -10.68
CA GLU A 222 16.40 -13.78 -10.67
C GLU A 222 15.32 -13.98 -9.58
N VAL A 223 14.77 -15.20 -9.48
CA VAL A 223 13.77 -15.53 -8.44
C VAL A 223 14.39 -15.59 -7.06
N ARG A 224 15.66 -16.00 -6.95
CA ARG A 224 16.42 -15.96 -5.69
C ARG A 224 16.67 -14.53 -5.23
N GLN A 225 17.00 -13.62 -6.15
CA GLN A 225 17.20 -12.20 -5.85
C GLN A 225 15.88 -11.51 -5.48
N ALA A 226 14.79 -11.78 -6.20
CA ALA A 226 13.46 -11.26 -5.87
C ALA A 226 12.97 -11.74 -4.48
N ALA A 227 13.24 -13.00 -4.12
CA ALA A 227 12.96 -13.52 -2.78
C ALA A 227 13.80 -12.82 -1.69
N LEU A 228 15.05 -12.47 -1.99
CA LEU A 228 15.92 -11.71 -1.08
C LEU A 228 15.38 -10.30 -0.85
N ALA A 229 15.11 -9.54 -1.91
CA ALA A 229 14.55 -8.18 -1.82
C ALA A 229 13.22 -8.16 -1.03
N PHE A 230 12.32 -9.10 -1.31
CA PHE A 230 11.05 -9.22 -0.60
C PHE A 230 11.21 -9.58 0.89
N THR A 231 12.18 -10.43 1.23
CA THR A 231 12.41 -10.83 2.63
C THR A 231 13.13 -9.75 3.45
N CYS A 232 14.01 -8.96 2.83
CA CYS A 232 14.57 -7.73 3.42
C CYS A 232 13.47 -6.71 3.72
N ALA A 233 12.56 -6.45 2.76
CA ALA A 233 11.41 -5.56 2.95
C ALA A 233 10.48 -6.04 4.10
N LEU A 234 10.20 -7.35 4.17
CA LEU A 234 9.44 -7.93 5.30
C LEU A 234 10.12 -7.72 6.65
N ALA A 235 11.45 -7.76 6.70
CA ALA A 235 12.23 -7.57 7.93
C ALA A 235 12.44 -6.08 8.30
N GLN A 236 12.07 -5.13 7.43
CA GLN A 236 12.38 -3.69 7.57
C GLN A 236 13.89 -3.44 7.71
N ILE A 237 14.67 -4.09 6.85
CA ILE A 237 16.13 -3.99 6.74
C ILE A 237 16.47 -3.62 5.30
N ASP A 238 17.35 -2.64 5.11
CA ASP A 238 17.88 -2.31 3.79
C ASP A 238 18.84 -3.40 3.29
N GLU A 239 18.77 -3.75 2.00
CA GLU A 239 19.61 -4.79 1.40
C GLU A 239 21.11 -4.51 1.56
N GLN A 240 21.47 -3.24 1.70
CA GLN A 240 22.84 -2.77 1.95
C GLN A 240 23.36 -3.11 3.36
N ASP A 241 22.49 -3.18 4.38
CA ASP A 241 22.88 -3.54 5.76
C ASP A 241 23.25 -5.04 5.87
N LEU A 242 22.76 -5.90 4.96
CA LEU A 242 23.15 -7.31 4.91
C LEU A 242 24.58 -7.51 4.37
N ALA A 243 25.13 -6.53 3.66
CA ALA A 243 26.49 -6.59 3.11
C ALA A 243 27.58 -6.14 4.11
N VAL A 244 27.19 -5.63 5.28
CA VAL A 244 28.11 -5.03 6.28
C VAL A 244 28.17 -5.88 7.55
N GLN A 245 28.50 -7.17 7.43
CA GLN A 245 29.06 -7.95 8.54
C GLN A 245 30.27 -8.80 8.09
N PRO A 246 31.35 -8.86 8.90
CA PRO A 246 32.61 -9.55 8.59
C PRO A 246 32.58 -11.07 8.81
#